data_AF-A0A5N6GFQ0-F1
#
_entry.id   AF-A0A5N6GFQ0-F1
#
_cell.length_a   1.000
_cell.length_b   1.000
_cell.length_c   1.000
_cell.angle_alpha   90.00
_cell.angle_beta   90.00
_cell.angle_gamma   90.00
#
_symmetry.space_group_name_H-M   'P 1'
#
loop_
_entity.id
_entity.type
_entity.pdbx_description
1 polymer ?
#
loop_
_entity_poly.entity_id
_entity_poly.type
_entity_poly.pdbx_seq_one_letter_code
_entity_poly.pdbx_strand_id
1 'polypeptide(L)'
;MNLLLLPVELLLYIFQGLGDLDDPVCLANACTALRKFFNKHKDSTLWSIIRGSKFHKYDAALCLLHDTMHGEDNQTVLKLPATPFQAPAWMFRDYSKLEFGE
;
A
#
# COMPACT_ATOMS: atom_id res chain seq x y z
N MET A 1 -23.77 -17.11 -9.55
CA MET A 1 -23.15 -17.16 -8.20
C MET A 1 -23.46 -15.87 -7.48
N ASN A 2 -23.98 -15.93 -6.26
CA ASN A 2 -24.25 -14.73 -5.45
C ASN A 2 -23.03 -14.45 -4.57
N LEU A 3 -22.35 -13.34 -4.82
CA LEU A 3 -21.14 -12.93 -4.10
C LEU A 3 -21.37 -12.87 -2.58
N LEU A 4 -22.58 -12.52 -2.16
CA LEU A 4 -22.97 -12.38 -0.75
C LEU A 4 -23.13 -13.70 0.00
N LEU A 5 -23.15 -14.83 -0.71
CA LEU A 5 -23.22 -16.17 -0.12
C LEU A 5 -21.83 -16.78 0.10
N LEU A 6 -20.77 -16.07 -0.31
CA LEU A 6 -19.41 -16.53 -0.08
C LEU A 6 -19.07 -16.45 1.42
N PRO A 7 -18.27 -17.41 1.93
CA PRO A 7 -17.60 -17.29 3.21
C PRO A 7 -16.84 -15.95 3.31
N VAL A 8 -16.78 -15.41 4.54
CA VAL A 8 -16.12 -14.14 4.87
C VAL A 8 -14.68 -14.13 4.36
N GLU A 9 -13.99 -15.26 4.47
CA GLU A 9 -12.60 -15.45 4.07
C GLU A 9 -12.42 -15.28 2.55
N LEU A 10 -13.33 -15.84 1.76
CA LEU A 10 -13.30 -15.70 0.30
C LEU A 10 -13.66 -14.28 -0.13
N LEU A 11 -14.62 -13.66 0.55
CA LEU A 11 -14.97 -12.27 0.29
C LEU A 11 -13.78 -11.35 0.60
N LEU A 12 -13.08 -11.59 1.72
CA LEU A 12 -11.88 -10.85 2.10
C LEU A 12 -10.76 -11.05 1.07
N TYR A 13 -10.56 -12.28 0.60
CA TYR A 13 -9.58 -12.59 -0.44
C TYR A 13 -9.85 -11.82 -1.73
N ILE A 14 -11.12 -11.71 -2.13
CA ILE A 14 -11.52 -10.92 -3.31
C ILE A 14 -11.19 -9.44 -3.12
N PHE A 15 -11.57 -8.86 -1.97
CA PHE A 15 -11.30 -7.45 -1.67
C PHE A 15 -9.80 -7.14 -1.61
N GLN A 16 -9.00 -8.04 -1.03
CA GLN A 16 -7.54 -7.88 -0.91
C GLN A 16 -6.80 -8.09 -2.24
N GLY A 17 -7.41 -8.78 -3.21
CA GLY A 17 -6.85 -9.00 -4.54
C GLY A 17 -7.07 -7.84 -5.52
N LEU A 18 -7.76 -6.78 -5.09
CA LEU A 18 -7.98 -5.58 -5.91
C LEU A 18 -6.67 -4.79 -6.04
N GLY A 19 -6.44 -4.20 -7.21
CA GLY A 19 -5.16 -3.58 -7.55
C GLY A 19 -5.07 -2.10 -7.16
N ASP A 20 -6.22 -1.43 -7.17
CA ASP A 20 -6.37 -0.01 -6.90
C ASP A 20 -7.10 0.24 -5.57
N LEU A 21 -6.84 1.39 -4.95
CA LEU A 21 -7.53 1.86 -3.75
C LEU A 21 -8.99 2.22 -4.02
N ASP A 22 -9.33 2.59 -5.26
CA ASP A 22 -10.70 2.94 -5.65
C ASP A 22 -11.58 1.71 -5.94
N ASP A 23 -10.99 0.60 -6.37
CA ASP A 23 -11.67 -0.67 -6.67
C ASP A 23 -12.50 -1.21 -5.49
N PRO A 24 -11.98 -1.33 -4.25
CA PRO A 24 -12.76 -1.84 -3.13
C PRO A 24 -13.91 -0.90 -2.76
N VAL A 25 -13.75 0.41 -2.97
CA VAL A 25 -14.81 1.40 -2.74
C VAL A 25 -15.92 1.22 -3.77
N CYS A 26 -15.57 1.04 -5.04
CA CYS A 26 -16.51 0.74 -6.11
C CYS A 26 -17.29 -0.56 -5.82
N LEU A 27 -16.60 -1.63 -5.43
CA LEU A 27 -17.21 -2.91 -5.09
C LEU A 27 -18.12 -2.80 -3.85
N ALA A 28 -17.67 -2.08 -2.82
CA ALA A 28 -18.46 -1.83 -1.61
C ALA A 28 -19.76 -1.07 -1.90
N ASN A 29 -19.73 -0.14 -2.87
CA ASN A 29 -20.89 0.65 -3.26
C ASN A 29 -21.93 -0.13 -4.07
N ALA A 30 -21.59 -1.32 -4.59
CA ALA A 30 -22.53 -2.14 -5.35
C ALA A 30 -23.75 -2.59 -4.50
N CYS A 31 -23.58 -2.82 -3.20
CA CYS A 31 -24.70 -3.07 -2.30
C CYS A 31 -24.39 -2.81 -0.81
N THR A 32 -25.44 -2.65 -0.01
CA THR A 32 -25.32 -2.34 1.43
C THR A 32 -24.58 -3.41 2.24
N ALA A 33 -24.70 -4.69 1.85
CA ALA A 33 -24.01 -5.78 2.50
C ALA A 33 -22.49 -5.72 2.27
N LEU A 34 -22.05 -5.48 1.03
CA LEU A 34 -20.65 -5.27 0.70
C LEU A 34 -20.11 -4.01 1.36
N ARG A 35 -20.90 -2.93 1.43
CA ARG A 35 -20.50 -1.72 2.16
C ARG A 35 -20.25 -1.98 3.64
N LYS A 36 -21.13 -2.73 4.30
CA LYS A 36 -20.96 -3.12 5.71
C LYS A 36 -19.73 -4.00 5.89
N PHE A 37 -19.51 -4.95 4.99
CA PHE A 37 -18.33 -5.81 5.01
C PHE A 37 -17.04 -5.01 4.85
N PHE A 38 -16.97 -4.17 3.81
CA PHE A 38 -15.82 -3.31 3.54
C PHE A 38 -15.53 -2.40 4.73
N ASN A 39 -16.53 -1.71 5.28
CA ASN A 39 -16.32 -0.84 6.45
C ASN A 39 -15.79 -1.60 7.67
N LYS A 40 -16.16 -2.89 7.84
CA LYS A 40 -15.66 -3.73 8.93
C LYS A 40 -14.22 -4.20 8.72
N HIS A 41 -13.81 -4.40 7.46
CA HIS A 41 -12.51 -4.95 7.08
C HIS A 41 -11.64 -3.96 6.29
N LYS A 42 -11.95 -2.67 6.40
CA LYS A 42 -11.40 -1.60 5.57
C LYS A 42 -9.88 -1.56 5.66
N ASP A 43 -9.35 -1.53 6.87
CA ASP A 43 -7.92 -1.35 7.10
C ASP A 43 -7.12 -2.53 6.54
N SER A 44 -7.56 -3.76 6.81
CA SER A 44 -6.93 -4.97 6.25
C SER A 44 -7.00 -5.00 4.73
N THR A 45 -8.12 -4.59 4.15
CA THR A 45 -8.30 -4.56 2.69
C THR A 45 -7.36 -3.54 2.05
N LEU A 46 -7.42 -2.28 2.49
CA LEU A 46 -6.60 -1.20 1.96
C LEU A 46 -5.11 -1.51 2.13
N TRP A 47 -4.71 -2.07 3.26
CA TRP A 47 -3.30 -2.40 3.51
C TRP A 47 -2.77 -3.52 2.61
N SER A 48 -3.58 -4.56 2.34
CA SER A 48 -3.20 -5.58 1.38
C SER A 48 -2.99 -4.99 -0.02
N ILE A 49 -3.85 -4.05 -0.42
CA ILE A 49 -3.74 -3.35 -1.72
C ILE A 49 -2.48 -2.49 -1.76
N ILE A 50 -2.21 -1.68 -0.73
CA ILE A 50 -1.02 -0.82 -0.67
C ILE A 50 0.27 -1.66 -0.74
N ARG A 51 0.37 -2.73 0.05
CA ARG A 51 1.55 -3.61 0.05
C ARG A 51 1.71 -4.41 -1.24
N GLY A 52 0.61 -4.83 -1.85
CA GLY A 52 0.59 -5.56 -3.12
C GLY A 52 0.83 -4.67 -4.34
N SER A 53 0.56 -3.37 -4.23
CA SER A 53 0.69 -2.44 -5.34
C SER A 53 2.15 -2.21 -5.71
N LYS A 54 2.41 -2.21 -7.02
CA LYS A 54 3.71 -1.80 -7.57
C LYS A 54 3.97 -0.30 -7.39
N PHE A 55 2.91 0.49 -7.27
CA PHE A 55 2.95 1.95 -7.28
C PHE A 55 2.80 2.55 -5.88
N HIS A 56 1.93 1.98 -5.04
CA HIS A 56 1.58 2.56 -3.74
C HIS A 56 2.45 2.10 -2.57
N LYS A 57 3.20 0.99 -2.72
CA LYS A 57 4.03 0.42 -1.64
C LYS A 57 5.16 1.34 -1.13
N TYR A 58 5.51 2.38 -1.90
CA TYR A 58 6.55 3.35 -1.55
C TYR A 58 5.99 4.77 -1.42
N ASP A 59 4.67 4.92 -1.43
CA ASP A 59 4.04 6.21 -1.17
C ASP A 59 4.24 6.57 0.30
N ALA A 60 5.04 7.59 0.55
CA ALA A 60 5.39 8.03 1.89
C ALA A 60 4.16 8.42 2.72
N ALA A 61 3.13 9.01 2.11
CA ALA A 61 1.92 9.41 2.81
C ALA A 61 1.11 8.18 3.28
N LEU A 62 1.07 7.12 2.46
CA LEU A 62 0.40 5.87 2.82
C LEU A 62 1.15 5.08 3.89
N CYS A 63 2.49 5.10 3.87
CA CYS A 63 3.31 4.54 4.94
C CYS A 63 3.11 5.30 6.27
N LEU A 64 3.15 6.64 6.25
CA LEU A 64 2.90 7.48 7.43
C LEU A 64 1.51 7.25 8.02
N LEU A 65 0.50 7.11 7.17
CA LEU A 65 -0.87 6.82 7.59
C LEU A 65 -0.97 5.46 8.30
N HIS A 66 -0.29 4.43 7.79
CA HIS A 66 -0.23 3.12 8.43
C HIS A 66 0.38 3.19 9.83
N ASP A 67 1.52 3.84 9.98
CA ASP A 67 2.23 3.93 11.26
C ASP A 67 1.37 4.65 12.31
N THR A 68 0.66 5.69 11.87
CA THR A 68 -0.29 6.43 12.71
C THR A 68 -1.47 5.56 13.15
N MET A 69 -1.99 4.67 12.29
CA MET A 69 -3.14 3.82 12.61
C MET A 69 -2.80 2.62 13.49
N HIS A 70 -1.58 2.09 13.35
CA HIS A 70 -1.16 0.88 14.08
C HIS A 70 -0.28 1.15 15.30
N GLY A 71 0.00 2.41 15.61
CA GLY A 71 0.72 2.80 16.83
C GLY A 71 2.16 2.29 16.87
N GLU A 72 2.73 1.95 15.70
CA GLU A 72 4.17 1.77 15.64
C GLU A 72 4.79 3.17 15.71
N ASP A 73 5.43 3.48 16.84
CA ASP A 73 6.36 4.60 17.06
C ASP A 73 7.60 4.54 16.11
N ASN A 74 7.47 3.94 14.93
CA ASN A 74 8.47 3.94 13.90
C ASN A 74 8.28 5.22 13.09
N GLN A 75 8.88 6.28 13.63
CA GLN A 75 9.13 7.56 12.96
C GLN A 75 9.56 7.34 11.49
N THR A 76 8.59 7.33 10.58
CA THR A 76 8.76 7.35 9.11
C THR A 76 9.07 8.75 8.59
N VAL A 77 9.14 9.74 9.48
CA VAL A 77 9.91 10.94 9.20
C VAL A 77 11.32 10.47 8.88
N LEU A 78 11.79 10.74 7.66
CA LEU A 78 13.17 10.54 7.22
C LEU A 78 14.13 11.00 8.31
N LYS A 79 14.52 10.10 9.21
CA LYS A 79 15.55 10.39 10.20
C LYS A 79 16.82 10.47 9.39
N LEU A 80 17.38 11.68 9.33
CA LEU A 80 18.75 11.88 8.90
C LEU A 80 19.58 10.78 9.57
N PRO A 81 20.32 9.98 8.79
CA PRO A 81 21.02 8.83 9.35
C PRO A 81 21.89 9.35 10.50
N ALA A 82 21.73 8.74 11.68
CA ALA A 82 22.43 9.17 12.89
C ALA A 82 23.96 9.09 12.72
N THR A 83 24.40 8.28 11.76
CA THR A 83 25.76 8.24 11.24
C THR A 83 25.82 8.97 9.89
N PRO A 84 26.82 9.84 9.66
CA PRO A 84 27.03 10.43 8.34
C PRO A 84 27.27 9.30 7.33
N PHE A 85 26.31 9.10 6.43
CA PHE A 85 26.46 8.17 5.33
C PHE A 85 27.59 8.68 4.43
N GLN A 86 28.76 8.02 4.50
CA GLN A 86 29.81 8.21 3.52
C GLN A 86 29.36 7.52 2.23
N ALA A 87 28.63 8.26 1.40
CA ALA A 87 28.26 7.79 0.08
C ALA A 87 29.54 7.40 -0.68
N PRO A 88 29.59 6.20 -1.27
CA PRO A 88 30.71 5.77 -2.09
C PRO A 88 30.99 6.77 -3.22
N ALA A 89 32.26 7.02 -3.54
CA ALA A 89 32.66 7.99 -4.56
C ALA A 89 32.01 7.75 -5.94
N TRP A 90 31.59 6.52 -6.24
CA TRP A 90 30.90 6.20 -7.49
C TRP A 90 29.51 6.85 -7.59
N MET A 91 28.82 7.13 -6.47
CA MET A 91 27.47 7.74 -6.43
C MET A 91 27.47 9.21 -6.85
N PHE A 92 28.61 9.88 -6.79
CA PHE A 92 28.77 11.28 -7.21
C PHE A 92 29.33 11.42 -8.63
N ARG A 93 29.39 10.32 -9.38
CA ARG A 93 29.84 10.38 -10.77
C ARG A 93 28.78 11.05 -11.64
N ASP A 94 29.24 11.74 -12.67
CA ASP A 94 28.37 12.30 -13.69
C ASP A 94 27.76 11.16 -14.53
N TYR A 95 26.45 10.97 -14.37
CA TYR A 95 25.66 9.94 -15.05
C TYR A 95 24.97 10.45 -16.30
N SER A 96 25.17 11.71 -16.69
CA SER A 96 24.57 12.29 -17.90
C SER A 96 24.99 11.59 -19.19
N LYS A 97 26.00 10.71 -19.12
CA LYS A 97 26.52 9.91 -20.24
C LYS A 97 26.27 8.40 -20.09
N LEU A 98 25.48 7.98 -19.09
CA LEU A 98 25.07 6.57 -18.99
C LEU A 98 24.03 6.30 -20.08
N GLU A 99 24.46 5.68 -21.17
CA GLU A 99 23.56 5.04 -22.10
C GLU A 99 23.08 3.73 -21.47
N PHE A 100 21.82 3.71 -21.07
CA PHE A 100 21.15 2.46 -20.72
C PHE A 100 20.92 1.71 -22.03
N GLY A 101 21.73 0.68 -22.28
CA GLY A 101 21.60 -0.16 -23.46
C GLY A 101 20.21 -0.81 -23.52
N GLU A 102 19.68 -0.89 -24.75
CA GLU A 102 18.39 -1.52 -25.10
C GLU A 102 18.30 -3.01 -24.74
#